data_AF-A0A0Q3ER68-F1
#
_entry.id   AF-A0A0Q3ER68-F1
#
_cell.length_a   1.000
_cell.length_b   1.000
_cell.length_c   1.000
_cell.angle_alpha   90.00
_cell.angle_beta   90.00
_cell.angle_gamma   90.00
#
_symmetry.space_group_name_H-M   'P 1'
#
loop_
_entity.id
_entity.type
_entity.pdbx_description
1 polymer ?
#
loop_
_entity_poly.entity_id
_entity_poly.type
_entity_poly.pdbx_seq_one_letter_code
_entity_poly.pdbx_strand_id
1 'polypeptide(L)'
;MCVHGLYTPSSKEGQSATVAKVADDEGNTEVPNVQLKEKSVIGFDPPRKPSARHRLKIWISTRHNGITGRYGNKSAEHANIGWPDWLVNVAPEAVQGWQPLQVDSFEKLSKIGQGTYSSVYKARDLRTGKVVALKKVRFVSTDPESVRFMSREISVLRKLNHPNVIKLEGIVTSSVSQNLYLVFEYMEHDLVGLAATPGLKFTEPQVKCLFQQILSGLDHCHSNGVLHRDMKGSNLLIDSNGVLKIADFGLATFYDPGTQQPLTSRVATLWYRPPELLLGATRYSVGVDMWSTGCIFAELLAGKPIMPGRTEVEQIHKIFKLCGSPSEEYWQNLEVPPTGVIKPRCQYKRCIAENFKDLPPSALGLIDNLLALEPETRGTAALTLQSDFFRTEPLACSPSSLPKCPPSKEYDARLRLEEARRERKAESVRPGIENTRKNRSAYGPINSKRMIQAHWLLRCNL
;
A
#
# COMPACT_ATOMS: atom_id res chain seq x y z
N MET A 1 -2.80 -14.10 57.60
CA MET A 1 -3.29 -12.71 57.75
C MET A 1 -4.14 -12.43 56.50
N CYS A 2 -5.46 -12.71 56.50
CA CYS A 2 -6.56 -11.87 57.03
C CYS A 2 -6.66 -10.54 56.25
N VAL A 3 -7.75 -10.08 55.61
CA VAL A 3 -9.18 -10.49 55.51
C VAL A 3 -9.81 -9.85 54.24
N HIS A 4 -10.92 -10.45 53.78
CA HIS A 4 -11.95 -10.01 52.81
C HIS A 4 -12.40 -8.54 52.77
N GLY A 5 -13.05 -8.19 51.64
CA GLY A 5 -14.04 -7.11 51.55
C GLY A 5 -14.82 -7.09 50.22
N LEU A 6 -15.85 -7.93 50.10
CA LEU A 6 -16.97 -7.81 49.13
C LEU A 6 -17.92 -6.70 49.61
N TYR A 7 -18.45 -5.85 48.72
CA TYR A 7 -19.72 -5.13 48.95
C TYR A 7 -20.40 -4.68 47.64
N THR A 8 -21.46 -5.41 47.27
CA THR A 8 -22.76 -4.94 46.73
C THR A 8 -23.81 -5.64 47.62
N PRO A 9 -25.06 -5.17 47.85
CA PRO A 9 -25.96 -4.54 46.87
C PRO A 9 -26.94 -3.48 47.47
N SER A 10 -27.84 -2.89 46.65
CA SER A 10 -29.29 -2.90 46.89
C SER A 10 -30.07 -2.09 45.85
N SER A 11 -31.06 -2.77 45.30
CA SER A 11 -32.23 -2.33 44.54
C SER A 11 -33.21 -1.45 45.33
N LYS A 12 -34.01 -0.64 44.61
CA LYS A 12 -35.44 -0.39 44.93
C LYS A 12 -36.27 -0.25 43.64
N GLU A 13 -37.35 -1.04 43.62
CA GLU A 13 -38.60 -0.96 42.84
C GLU A 13 -39.31 0.40 43.11
N GLY A 14 -40.35 0.89 42.41
CA GLY A 14 -41.22 0.52 41.29
C GLY A 14 -41.72 1.86 40.69
N GLN A 15 -42.61 1.98 39.70
CA GLN A 15 -43.90 1.32 39.48
C GLN A 15 -44.33 1.50 38.01
N SER A 16 -45.19 0.57 37.60
CA SER A 16 -45.94 0.44 36.37
C SER A 16 -46.98 1.56 36.16
N ALA A 17 -47.21 1.95 34.89
CA ALA A 17 -48.56 2.21 34.38
C ALA A 17 -48.58 2.10 32.84
N THR A 18 -49.50 1.27 32.36
CA THR A 18 -49.78 0.87 30.98
C THR A 18 -50.99 1.61 30.40
N VAL A 19 -51.14 1.54 29.05
CA VAL A 19 -52.36 1.74 28.21
C VAL A 19 -52.68 3.23 27.94
N ALA A 20 -53.01 3.74 26.73
CA ALA A 20 -53.80 3.20 25.62
C ALA A 20 -53.46 3.86 24.26
N LYS A 21 -53.72 3.12 23.16
CA LYS A 21 -53.96 3.63 21.80
C LYS A 21 -55.41 4.13 21.67
N VAL A 22 -55.65 5.24 20.97
CA VAL A 22 -56.87 5.52 20.18
C VAL A 22 -56.48 6.41 18.98
N ALA A 23 -57.07 6.14 17.82
CA ALA A 23 -56.91 6.84 16.54
C ALA A 23 -58.16 7.69 16.21
N ASP A 24 -58.06 8.47 15.11
CA ASP A 24 -59.15 9.11 14.31
C ASP A 24 -59.74 10.41 14.93
N ASP A 25 -60.14 11.49 14.22
CA ASP A 25 -60.14 11.94 12.82
C ASP A 25 -60.52 13.45 12.78
N GLU A 26 -60.30 14.10 11.62
CA GLU A 26 -60.98 15.29 11.04
C GLU A 26 -61.09 16.67 11.76
N GLY A 27 -60.96 17.76 10.97
CA GLY A 27 -61.71 19.00 11.25
C GLY A 27 -61.06 20.37 10.98
N ASN A 28 -60.96 20.72 9.70
CA ASN A 28 -60.88 22.04 9.05
C ASN A 28 -61.19 23.33 9.87
N THR A 29 -60.39 24.40 9.71
CA THR A 29 -60.91 25.80 9.71
C THR A 29 -59.96 26.75 8.96
N GLU A 30 -60.58 27.69 8.27
CA GLU A 30 -60.11 28.37 7.06
C GLU A 30 -60.02 29.91 7.30
N VAL A 31 -59.09 30.57 6.58
CA VAL A 31 -59.01 32.00 6.13
C VAL A 31 -58.96 33.17 7.15
N PRO A 32 -58.45 34.40 6.79
CA PRO A 32 -58.35 34.98 5.45
C PRO A 32 -57.03 35.66 5.00
N ASN A 33 -57.03 35.81 3.69
CA ASN A 33 -56.06 36.35 2.75
C ASN A 33 -56.34 37.84 2.50
N VAL A 34 -55.30 38.69 2.38
CA VAL A 34 -55.42 40.07 1.87
C VAL A 34 -54.34 40.30 0.82
N GLN A 35 -54.77 40.43 -0.44
CA GLN A 35 -54.00 40.92 -1.59
C GLN A 35 -54.01 42.44 -1.63
N LEU A 36 -52.88 43.08 -1.97
CA LEU A 36 -52.86 44.39 -2.63
C LEU A 36 -51.68 44.52 -3.63
N LYS A 37 -52.08 44.42 -4.91
CA LYS A 37 -51.66 45.11 -6.16
C LYS A 37 -50.21 45.61 -6.40
N GLU A 38 -49.78 45.28 -7.62
CA GLU A 38 -48.62 45.74 -8.38
C GLU A 38 -48.53 47.26 -8.60
N LYS A 39 -47.28 47.76 -8.66
CA LYS A 39 -46.85 48.84 -9.56
C LYS A 39 -45.45 48.51 -10.11
N SER A 40 -45.32 48.53 -11.43
CA SER A 40 -44.08 48.47 -12.19
C SER A 40 -43.36 49.83 -12.17
N VAL A 41 -42.02 49.80 -12.35
CA VAL A 41 -41.22 50.62 -13.31
C VAL A 41 -39.73 50.73 -12.85
N ILE A 42 -38.84 50.59 -13.85
CA ILE A 42 -37.37 50.83 -13.96
C ILE A 42 -36.39 49.75 -13.44
N GLY A 43 -35.68 49.15 -14.39
CA GLY A 43 -34.59 48.21 -14.18
C GLY A 43 -33.26 48.86 -13.80
N PHE A 44 -32.45 48.09 -13.07
CA PHE A 44 -31.03 48.31 -12.85
C PHE A 44 -30.32 46.95 -12.88
N ASP A 45 -29.30 46.85 -13.74
CA ASP A 45 -28.43 45.68 -13.87
C ASP A 45 -27.64 45.39 -12.57
N PRO A 46 -27.42 44.11 -12.19
CA PRO A 46 -26.54 43.76 -11.08
C PRO A 46 -25.05 43.88 -11.48
N PRO A 47 -24.15 44.27 -10.56
CA PRO A 47 -22.75 44.54 -10.90
C PRO A 47 -21.98 43.24 -11.17
N ARG A 48 -21.18 43.26 -12.26
CA ARG A 48 -20.25 42.19 -12.66
C ARG A 48 -19.15 42.01 -11.60
N LYS A 49 -18.95 40.76 -11.15
CA LYS A 49 -17.83 40.35 -10.28
C LYS A 49 -16.48 40.56 -11.01
N PRO A 50 -15.43 41.10 -10.36
CA PRO A 50 -14.14 41.32 -11.01
C PRO A 50 -13.36 40.00 -11.20
N SER A 51 -12.60 39.92 -12.29
CA SER A 51 -11.83 38.73 -12.69
C SER A 51 -10.61 38.48 -11.78
N ALA A 52 -10.14 37.23 -11.77
CA ALA A 52 -9.08 36.71 -10.90
C ALA A 52 -7.73 37.47 -10.96
N ARG A 53 -7.50 38.33 -11.97
CA ARG A 53 -6.28 39.16 -12.08
C ARG A 53 -6.24 40.37 -11.14
N HIS A 54 -7.37 40.81 -10.57
CA HIS A 54 -7.40 41.98 -9.67
C HIS A 54 -7.17 41.64 -8.19
N ARG A 55 -7.33 40.37 -7.78
CA ARG A 55 -7.07 39.93 -6.39
C ARG A 55 -5.58 39.75 -6.07
N LEU A 56 -4.75 39.49 -7.10
CA LEU A 56 -3.32 39.29 -6.94
C LEU A 56 -2.56 40.59 -6.64
N LYS A 57 -3.07 41.76 -7.07
CA LYS A 57 -2.44 43.07 -6.81
C LYS A 57 -2.71 43.63 -5.41
N ILE A 58 -3.82 43.26 -4.77
CA ILE A 58 -4.18 43.77 -3.44
C ILE A 58 -3.39 43.04 -2.33
N TRP A 59 -3.04 41.76 -2.51
CA TRP A 59 -2.25 41.02 -1.52
C TRP A 59 -0.77 41.45 -1.47
N ILE A 60 -0.21 41.92 -2.59
CA ILE A 60 1.21 42.32 -2.69
C ILE A 60 1.47 43.67 -1.99
N SER A 61 0.46 44.49 -1.69
CA SER A 61 0.70 45.85 -1.19
C SER A 61 0.65 46.02 0.34
N THR A 62 0.27 45.03 1.14
CA THR A 62 -0.08 45.27 2.57
C THR A 62 0.82 44.59 3.60
N ARG A 63 2.07 44.27 3.25
CA ARG A 63 3.08 43.92 4.26
C ARG A 63 4.44 44.51 3.93
N HIS A 64 4.57 45.82 4.05
CA HIS A 64 5.83 46.49 4.39
C HIS A 64 5.51 47.69 5.29
N ASN A 65 5.71 47.52 6.61
CA ASN A 65 6.21 48.56 7.52
C ASN A 65 6.41 48.02 8.96
N GLY A 66 7.69 47.94 9.38
CA GLY A 66 8.22 47.91 10.77
C GLY A 66 7.88 46.69 11.64
N ILE A 67 8.75 46.10 12.47
CA ILE A 67 9.91 46.62 13.22
C ILE A 67 10.92 45.48 13.40
N THR A 68 12.19 45.87 13.39
CA THR A 68 13.43 45.11 13.54
C THR A 68 13.52 44.24 14.80
N GLY A 69 13.83 42.95 14.61
CA GLY A 69 14.45 42.07 15.59
C GLY A 69 15.62 41.31 14.94
N ARG A 70 16.85 41.76 15.17
CA ARG A 70 18.08 41.08 14.75
C ARG A 70 18.22 39.77 15.53
N TYR A 71 17.96 38.64 14.87
CA TYR A 71 18.68 37.39 15.10
C TYR A 71 19.12 36.86 13.73
N GLY A 72 20.43 36.60 13.62
CA GLY A 72 21.12 36.40 12.35
C GLY A 72 20.58 35.22 11.54
N ASN A 73 19.95 35.53 10.41
CA ASN A 73 19.65 34.57 9.37
C ASN A 73 20.86 34.52 8.41
N LYS A 74 21.93 33.83 8.80
CA LYS A 74 23.07 33.50 7.93
C LYS A 74 23.11 32.02 7.51
N SER A 75 22.11 31.23 7.89
CA SER A 75 22.06 29.79 7.64
C SER A 75 21.09 29.36 6.53
N ALA A 76 20.18 30.23 6.08
CA ALA A 76 19.20 29.88 5.03
C ALA A 76 19.73 30.05 3.60
N GLU A 77 20.64 31.00 3.35
CA GLU A 77 21.13 31.29 1.98
C GLU A 77 22.13 30.24 1.47
N HIS A 78 22.77 29.48 2.36
CA HIS A 78 23.71 28.42 1.97
C HIS A 78 23.06 27.03 1.84
N ALA A 79 21.78 26.89 2.22
CA ALA A 79 21.11 25.58 2.27
C ALA A 79 20.54 25.09 0.93
N ASN A 80 20.41 25.96 -0.07
CA ASN A 80 19.69 25.66 -1.32
C ASN A 80 20.58 25.57 -2.57
N ILE A 81 21.92 25.64 -2.42
CA ILE A 81 22.82 25.62 -3.57
C ILE A 81 22.75 24.25 -4.26
N GLY A 82 22.24 24.23 -5.50
CA GLY A 82 22.24 23.07 -6.39
C GLY A 82 20.91 22.33 -6.54
N TRP A 83 19.90 22.62 -5.72
CA TRP A 83 18.58 22.01 -5.87
C TRP A 83 17.74 22.74 -6.93
N PRO A 84 16.88 22.03 -7.70
CA PRO A 84 15.97 22.69 -8.64
C PRO A 84 14.89 23.53 -7.94
N ASP A 85 14.57 24.69 -8.50
CA ASP A 85 13.57 25.63 -7.95
C ASP A 85 12.20 24.98 -7.72
N TRP A 86 11.75 24.12 -8.64
CA TRP A 86 10.46 23.45 -8.51
C TRP A 86 10.37 22.55 -7.26
N LEU A 87 11.49 22.04 -6.76
CA LEU A 87 11.53 21.19 -5.57
C LEU A 87 11.59 22.05 -4.31
N VAL A 88 12.50 23.02 -4.27
CA VAL A 88 12.71 23.90 -3.11
C VAL A 88 11.49 24.78 -2.84
N ASN A 89 10.80 25.24 -3.89
CA ASN A 89 9.63 26.09 -3.75
C ASN A 89 8.38 25.33 -3.28
N VAL A 90 8.27 24.03 -3.58
CA VAL A 90 7.06 23.24 -3.31
C VAL A 90 7.19 22.36 -2.07
N ALA A 91 8.38 21.79 -1.83
CA ALA A 91 8.65 20.85 -0.73
C ALA A 91 10.07 21.04 -0.16
N PRO A 92 10.40 22.22 0.40
CA PRO A 92 11.72 22.50 0.96
C PRO A 92 12.13 21.52 2.07
N GLU A 93 11.16 21.05 2.86
CA GLU A 93 11.38 20.09 3.94
C GLU A 93 11.94 18.75 3.45
N ALA A 94 11.62 18.35 2.21
CA ALA A 94 12.07 17.10 1.62
C ALA A 94 13.59 17.09 1.38
N VAL A 95 14.20 18.25 1.15
CA VAL A 95 15.63 18.38 0.81
C VAL A 95 16.45 19.14 1.86
N GLN A 96 15.80 19.71 2.88
CA GLN A 96 16.46 20.49 3.92
C GLN A 96 17.62 19.71 4.59
N GLY A 97 18.81 20.30 4.58
CA GLY A 97 20.02 19.72 5.19
C GLY A 97 20.71 18.66 4.34
N TRP A 98 20.27 18.43 3.10
CA TRP A 98 20.91 17.54 2.13
C TRP A 98 21.47 18.36 0.96
N GLN A 99 22.49 17.80 0.30
CA GLN A 99 23.01 18.31 -0.96
C GLN A 99 22.67 17.34 -2.09
N PRO A 100 22.36 17.85 -3.29
CA PRO A 100 22.09 16.99 -4.43
C PRO A 100 23.38 16.31 -4.89
N LEU A 101 23.29 15.01 -5.16
CA LEU A 101 24.35 14.25 -5.78
C LEU A 101 24.39 14.56 -7.29
N GLN A 102 25.60 14.52 -7.86
CA GLN A 102 25.80 14.78 -9.28
C GLN A 102 25.45 13.55 -10.12
N VAL A 103 24.79 13.76 -11.26
CA VAL A 103 24.42 12.65 -12.16
C VAL A 103 25.64 11.93 -12.71
N ASP A 104 26.73 12.67 -12.97
CA ASP A 104 27.98 12.13 -13.49
C ASP A 104 28.79 11.35 -12.44
N SER A 105 28.37 11.36 -11.16
CA SER A 105 28.93 10.47 -10.13
C SER A 105 28.46 9.01 -10.28
N PHE A 106 27.53 8.71 -11.20
CA PHE A 106 26.95 7.38 -11.34
C PHE A 106 27.01 6.85 -12.77
N GLU A 107 27.59 5.67 -12.92
CA GLU A 107 27.53 4.90 -14.17
C GLU A 107 26.29 4.01 -14.15
N LYS A 108 25.33 4.29 -15.03
CA LYS A 108 24.11 3.46 -15.17
C LYS A 108 24.44 2.17 -15.92
N LEU A 109 24.16 1.03 -15.31
CA LEU A 109 24.51 -0.30 -15.85
C LEU A 109 23.32 -0.94 -16.59
N SER A 110 22.24 -1.27 -15.88
CA SER A 110 21.10 -1.97 -16.45
C SER A 110 19.79 -1.55 -15.80
N LYS A 111 18.67 -1.72 -16.51
CA LYS A 111 17.34 -1.52 -15.92
C LYS A 111 16.94 -2.79 -15.17
N ILE A 112 16.53 -2.63 -13.91
CA ILE A 112 16.18 -3.74 -13.01
C ILE A 112 14.74 -3.68 -12.50
N GLY A 113 14.02 -2.62 -12.83
CA GLY A 113 12.63 -2.45 -12.41
C GLY A 113 11.88 -1.42 -13.24
N GLN A 114 10.57 -1.63 -13.38
CA GLN A 114 9.67 -0.70 -14.03
C GLN A 114 8.31 -0.77 -13.35
N GLY A 115 7.92 0.33 -12.71
CA GLY A 115 6.59 0.53 -12.16
C GLY A 115 5.82 1.63 -12.89
N THR A 116 4.62 1.92 -12.39
CA THR A 116 3.75 2.99 -12.92
C THR A 116 4.42 4.35 -12.80
N TYR A 117 4.93 4.67 -11.61
CA TYR A 117 5.47 5.99 -11.25
C TYR A 117 7.00 6.07 -11.30
N SER A 118 7.71 4.98 -11.61
CA SER A 118 9.17 4.99 -11.57
C SER A 118 9.82 3.95 -12.48
N SER A 119 11.12 4.11 -12.71
CA SER A 119 11.97 3.10 -13.34
C SER A 119 13.25 2.96 -12.53
N VAL A 120 13.64 1.72 -12.24
CA VAL A 120 14.78 1.43 -11.38
C VAL A 120 15.93 0.90 -12.22
N TYR A 121 17.12 1.45 -11.99
CA TYR A 121 18.34 1.08 -12.69
C TYR A 121 19.39 0.62 -11.69
N LYS A 122 20.10 -0.46 -12.00
CA LYS A 122 21.37 -0.79 -11.36
C LYS A 122 22.41 0.20 -11.86
N ALA A 123 23.20 0.75 -10.97
CA ALA A 123 24.27 1.67 -11.29
C ALA A 123 25.50 1.40 -10.41
N ARG A 124 26.64 1.98 -10.80
CA ARG A 124 27.85 2.03 -10.00
C ARG A 124 28.10 3.47 -9.57
N ASP A 125 28.25 3.69 -8.27
CA ASP A 125 28.78 4.94 -7.75
C ASP A 125 30.27 5.01 -8.10
N LEU A 126 30.66 5.98 -8.93
CA LEU A 126 32.02 6.13 -9.42
C LEU A 126 32.98 6.63 -8.35
N ARG A 127 32.49 7.25 -7.27
CA ARG A 127 33.31 7.72 -6.16
C ARG A 127 33.69 6.57 -5.22
N THR A 128 32.76 5.66 -4.95
CA THR A 128 32.94 4.57 -3.97
C THR A 128 33.17 3.21 -4.61
N GLY A 129 32.88 3.05 -5.90
CA GLY A 129 32.85 1.77 -6.61
C GLY A 129 31.66 0.87 -6.26
N LYS A 130 30.80 1.28 -5.30
CA LYS A 130 29.66 0.50 -4.81
C LYS A 130 28.57 0.38 -5.87
N VAL A 131 27.94 -0.78 -5.92
CA VAL A 131 26.74 -1.00 -6.74
C VAL A 131 25.51 -0.46 -6.00
N VAL A 132 24.71 0.36 -6.67
CA VAL A 132 23.52 1.02 -6.12
C VAL A 132 22.31 0.82 -7.02
N ALA A 133 21.12 1.11 -6.49
CA ALA A 133 19.88 1.21 -7.24
C ALA A 133 19.46 2.67 -7.38
N LEU A 134 19.26 3.12 -8.63
CA LEU A 134 18.75 4.45 -8.96
C LEU A 134 17.27 4.35 -9.36
N LYS A 135 16.38 4.83 -8.50
CA LYS A 135 14.94 4.93 -8.80
C LYS A 135 14.67 6.28 -9.46
N LYS A 136 14.51 6.27 -10.79
CA LYS A 136 14.04 7.44 -11.56
C LYS A 136 12.57 7.65 -11.31
N VAL A 137 12.19 8.76 -10.69
CA VAL A 137 10.78 9.07 -10.42
C VAL A 137 10.15 9.80 -11.61
N ARG A 138 8.90 9.46 -11.94
CA ARG A 138 8.10 10.10 -12.98
C ARG A 138 7.12 11.05 -12.32
N PHE A 139 7.20 12.32 -12.68
CA PHE A 139 6.34 13.39 -12.16
C PHE A 139 6.33 14.55 -13.16
N VAL A 140 5.42 15.50 -12.96
CA VAL A 140 5.34 16.73 -13.75
C VAL A 140 5.88 17.86 -12.90
N SER A 141 7.08 18.35 -13.21
CA SER A 141 7.76 19.38 -12.40
C SER A 141 7.04 20.73 -12.35
N THR A 142 6.20 21.02 -13.35
CA THR A 142 5.40 22.24 -13.41
C THR A 142 4.09 22.16 -12.61
N ASP A 143 3.70 20.97 -12.14
CA ASP A 143 2.51 20.77 -11.33
C ASP A 143 2.90 20.59 -9.84
N PRO A 144 2.57 21.57 -8.96
CA PRO A 144 2.90 21.49 -7.54
C PRO A 144 2.33 20.24 -6.86
N GLU A 145 1.15 19.75 -7.24
CA GLU A 145 0.58 18.55 -6.63
C GLU A 145 1.38 17.29 -7.00
N SER A 146 1.80 17.18 -8.27
CA SER A 146 2.69 16.11 -8.72
C SER A 146 4.03 16.12 -7.97
N VAL A 147 4.60 17.30 -7.73
CA VAL A 147 5.85 17.46 -6.95
C VAL A 147 5.65 17.06 -5.49
N ARG A 148 4.55 17.48 -4.83
CA ARG A 148 4.25 17.06 -3.44
C ARG A 148 4.03 15.57 -3.31
N PHE A 149 3.35 14.97 -4.28
CA PHE A 149 3.14 13.52 -4.30
C PHE A 149 4.46 12.75 -4.35
N MET A 150 5.39 13.21 -5.20
CA MET A 150 6.72 12.63 -5.32
C MET A 150 7.58 12.89 -4.07
N SER A 151 7.59 14.12 -3.56
CA SER A 151 8.42 14.51 -2.41
C SER A 151 8.04 13.77 -1.13
N ARG A 152 6.78 13.31 -1.01
CA ARG A 152 6.33 12.50 0.12
C ARG A 152 7.17 11.24 0.32
N GLU A 153 7.58 10.56 -0.74
CA GLU A 153 8.45 9.37 -0.63
C GLU A 153 9.79 9.74 0.03
N ILE A 154 10.36 10.89 -0.34
CA ILE A 154 11.59 11.42 0.25
C ILE A 154 11.37 11.72 1.73
N SER A 155 10.32 12.47 2.07
CA SER A 155 10.01 12.87 3.44
C SER A 155 9.76 11.66 4.36
N VAL A 156 9.07 10.63 3.86
CA VAL A 156 8.84 9.38 4.59
C VAL A 156 10.15 8.65 4.82
N LEU A 157 10.94 8.38 3.76
CA LEU A 157 12.19 7.64 3.87
C LEU A 157 13.22 8.34 4.76
N ARG A 158 13.20 9.68 4.82
CA ARG A 158 14.07 10.45 5.73
C ARG A 158 13.72 10.28 7.21
N LYS A 159 12.48 9.91 7.55
CA LYS A 159 12.05 9.64 8.93
C LYS A 159 12.37 8.21 9.37
N LEU A 160 12.63 7.30 8.43
CA LEU A 160 12.82 5.88 8.70
C LEU A 160 14.30 5.51 8.70
N ASN A 161 14.75 4.78 9.72
CA ASN A 161 16.10 4.26 9.82
C ASN A 161 16.08 2.94 10.59
N HIS A 162 16.00 1.84 9.86
CA HIS A 162 15.85 0.49 10.41
C HIS A 162 16.52 -0.54 9.49
N PRO A 163 17.17 -1.61 10.01
CA PRO A 163 17.82 -2.62 9.17
C PRO A 163 16.90 -3.26 8.13
N ASN A 164 15.61 -3.42 8.46
CA ASN A 164 14.59 -4.00 7.58
C ASN A 164 13.74 -2.98 6.80
N VAL A 165 14.22 -1.74 6.65
CA VAL A 165 13.63 -0.71 5.78
C VAL A 165 14.71 -0.20 4.84
N ILE A 166 14.39 -0.02 3.56
CA ILE A 166 15.35 0.47 2.57
C ILE A 166 15.78 1.89 2.93
N LYS A 167 17.09 2.16 2.91
CA LYS A 167 17.63 3.47 3.25
C LYS A 167 17.81 4.33 2.01
N LEU A 168 17.25 5.54 2.03
CA LEU A 168 17.57 6.56 1.04
C LEU A 168 18.99 7.06 1.30
N GLU A 169 19.93 6.78 0.39
CA GLU A 169 21.34 7.17 0.51
C GLU A 169 21.61 8.58 -0.06
N GLY A 170 20.75 9.04 -0.98
CA GLY A 170 20.94 10.32 -1.65
C GLY A 170 19.89 10.61 -2.71
N ILE A 171 19.93 11.82 -3.25
CA ILE A 171 19.05 12.26 -4.34
C ILE A 171 19.93 12.87 -5.41
N VAL A 172 19.72 12.46 -6.65
CA VAL A 172 20.36 13.04 -7.83
C VAL A 172 19.32 13.84 -8.59
N THR A 173 19.65 15.09 -8.92
CA THR A 173 18.81 15.95 -9.75
C THR A 173 19.58 16.40 -10.99
N SER A 174 18.94 16.36 -12.15
CA SER A 174 19.50 16.91 -13.38
C SER A 174 18.85 18.26 -13.69
N SER A 175 19.65 19.33 -13.67
CA SER A 175 19.20 20.69 -14.04
C SER A 175 18.74 20.79 -15.50
N VAL A 176 19.33 20.00 -16.39
CA VAL A 176 18.98 20.01 -17.83
C VAL A 176 17.69 19.22 -18.09
N SER A 177 17.60 18.00 -17.56
CA SER A 177 16.54 17.06 -17.93
C SER A 177 15.36 17.00 -16.95
N GLN A 178 15.40 17.79 -15.87
CA GLN A 178 14.41 17.82 -14.79
C GLN A 178 14.14 16.44 -14.17
N ASN A 179 15.06 15.49 -14.38
CA ASN A 179 14.95 14.15 -13.86
C ASN A 179 15.42 14.14 -12.39
N LEU A 180 14.68 13.42 -11.56
CA LEU A 180 15.03 13.12 -10.18
C LEU A 180 15.24 11.61 -10.02
N TYR A 181 16.35 11.25 -9.38
CA TYR A 181 16.65 9.88 -9.01
C TYR A 181 16.86 9.79 -7.50
N LEU A 182 16.25 8.79 -6.89
CA LEU A 182 16.52 8.38 -5.51
C LEU A 182 17.58 7.28 -5.53
N VAL A 183 18.61 7.42 -4.69
CA VAL A 183 19.72 6.47 -4.59
C VAL A 183 19.50 5.55 -3.40
N PHE A 184 19.56 4.25 -3.64
CA PHE A 184 19.40 3.19 -2.64
C PHE A 184 20.53 2.18 -2.73
N GLU A 185 20.74 1.44 -1.65
CA GLU A 185 21.53 0.21 -1.71
C GLU A 185 20.94 -0.77 -2.74
N TYR A 186 21.81 -1.49 -3.45
CA TYR A 186 21.37 -2.54 -4.36
C TYR A 186 21.07 -3.81 -3.59
N MET A 187 19.85 -4.33 -3.78
CA MET A 187 19.41 -5.62 -3.26
C MET A 187 19.41 -6.64 -4.39
N GLU A 188 19.83 -7.87 -4.16
CA GLU A 188 19.93 -8.91 -5.19
C GLU A 188 18.57 -9.45 -5.61
N HIS A 189 17.65 -9.60 -4.66
CA HIS A 189 16.38 -10.29 -4.87
C HIS A 189 15.18 -9.43 -4.47
N ASP A 190 14.00 -9.86 -4.91
CA ASP A 190 12.72 -9.56 -4.28
C ASP A 190 11.96 -10.89 -4.05
N LEU A 191 10.97 -10.91 -3.14
CA LEU A 191 10.29 -12.15 -2.78
C LEU A 191 9.57 -12.81 -3.97
N VAL A 192 9.02 -12.01 -4.90
CA VAL A 192 8.35 -12.53 -6.10
C VAL A 192 9.36 -13.21 -7.03
N GLY A 193 10.53 -12.61 -7.23
CA GLY A 193 11.62 -13.18 -7.99
C GLY A 193 12.14 -14.48 -7.38
N LEU A 194 12.30 -14.55 -6.06
CA LEU A 194 12.67 -15.80 -5.39
C LEU A 194 11.57 -16.86 -5.53
N ALA A 195 10.31 -16.54 -5.27
CA ALA A 195 9.18 -17.47 -5.41
C ALA A 195 9.00 -17.98 -6.85
N ALA A 196 9.41 -17.21 -7.85
CA ALA A 196 9.41 -17.62 -9.25
C ALA A 196 10.55 -18.60 -9.61
N THR A 197 11.50 -18.84 -8.72
CA THR A 197 12.62 -19.77 -8.95
C THR A 197 12.11 -21.22 -8.99
N PRO A 198 12.34 -21.96 -10.10
CA PRO A 198 11.88 -23.34 -10.21
C PRO A 198 12.42 -24.22 -9.08
N GLY A 199 11.52 -24.96 -8.41
CA GLY A 199 11.88 -25.87 -7.32
C GLY A 199 12.16 -25.20 -5.98
N LEU A 200 12.21 -23.86 -5.90
CA LEU A 200 12.39 -23.16 -4.64
C LEU A 200 11.06 -23.11 -3.88
N LYS A 201 11.04 -23.67 -2.66
CA LYS A 201 9.95 -23.49 -1.70
C LYS A 201 10.58 -23.16 -0.35
N PHE A 202 10.12 -22.09 0.28
CA PHE A 202 10.62 -21.72 1.59
C PHE A 202 10.19 -22.75 2.63
N THR A 203 11.12 -23.17 3.47
CA THR A 203 10.82 -24.01 4.64
C THR A 203 10.23 -23.15 5.76
N GLU A 204 9.53 -23.74 6.72
CA GLU A 204 8.95 -23.00 7.84
C GLU A 204 9.99 -22.13 8.61
N PRO A 205 11.21 -22.61 8.94
CA PRO A 205 12.27 -21.77 9.51
C PRO A 205 12.62 -20.53 8.68
N GLN A 206 12.63 -20.67 7.35
CA GLN A 206 12.92 -19.58 6.43
C GLN A 206 11.76 -18.58 6.36
N VAL A 207 10.52 -19.08 6.36
CA VAL A 207 9.33 -18.22 6.44
C VAL A 207 9.32 -17.44 7.75
N LYS A 208 9.60 -18.09 8.89
CA LYS A 208 9.73 -17.42 10.20
C LYS A 208 10.78 -16.30 10.16
N CYS A 209 11.97 -16.60 9.64
CA CYS A 209 13.06 -15.63 9.49
C CYS A 209 12.64 -14.42 8.65
N LEU A 210 12.06 -14.64 7.46
CA LEU A 210 11.60 -13.57 6.57
C LEU A 210 10.47 -12.77 7.20
N PHE A 211 9.52 -13.44 7.83
CA PHE A 211 8.33 -12.80 8.40
C PHE A 211 8.65 -11.96 9.63
N GLN A 212 9.58 -12.39 10.48
CA GLN A 212 10.11 -11.57 11.58
C GLN A 212 10.74 -10.28 11.06
N GLN A 213 11.54 -10.35 9.99
CA GLN A 213 12.16 -9.18 9.38
C GLN A 213 11.12 -8.21 8.78
N ILE A 214 10.08 -8.73 8.12
CA ILE A 214 8.96 -7.92 7.60
C ILE A 214 8.26 -7.20 8.74
N LEU A 215 7.86 -7.92 9.79
CA LEU A 215 7.15 -7.34 10.92
C LEU A 215 8.01 -6.34 11.69
N SER A 216 9.30 -6.61 11.89
CA SER A 216 10.22 -5.68 12.54
C SER A 216 10.36 -4.37 11.75
N GLY A 217 10.48 -4.44 10.42
CA GLY A 217 10.50 -3.24 9.58
C GLY A 217 9.17 -2.48 9.61
N LEU A 218 8.05 -3.20 9.59
CA LEU A 218 6.73 -2.60 9.58
C LEU A 218 6.37 -1.95 10.93
N ASP A 219 6.77 -2.56 12.04
CA ASP A 219 6.65 -1.98 13.38
C ASP A 219 7.41 -0.66 13.51
N HIS A 220 8.62 -0.60 12.94
CA HIS A 220 9.37 0.66 12.86
C HIS A 220 8.65 1.72 12.03
N CYS A 221 8.05 1.35 10.89
CA CYS A 221 7.24 2.27 10.09
C CYS A 221 6.03 2.80 10.89
N HIS A 222 5.26 1.90 11.51
CA HIS A 222 4.03 2.22 12.22
C HIS A 222 4.30 3.07 13.46
N SER A 223 5.31 2.72 14.27
CA SER A 223 5.73 3.52 15.43
C SER A 223 6.22 4.92 15.07
N ASN A 224 6.68 5.14 13.83
CA ASN A 224 7.05 6.44 13.29
C ASN A 224 5.90 7.16 12.57
N GLY A 225 4.66 6.67 12.69
CA GLY A 225 3.48 7.30 12.10
C GLY A 225 3.47 7.20 10.57
N VAL A 226 3.97 6.11 9.99
CA VAL A 226 4.00 5.87 8.54
C VAL A 226 3.16 4.64 8.19
N LEU A 227 2.21 4.79 7.28
CA LEU A 227 1.54 3.66 6.61
C LEU A 227 2.21 3.41 5.26
N HIS A 228 2.52 2.15 4.95
CA HIS A 228 3.17 1.79 3.70
C HIS A 228 2.18 1.80 2.51
N ARG A 229 1.02 1.17 2.69
CA ARG A 229 -0.12 1.12 1.75
C ARG A 229 0.13 0.43 0.40
N ASP A 230 1.29 -0.17 0.18
CA ASP A 230 1.56 -1.06 -0.97
C ASP A 230 2.46 -2.24 -0.60
N MET A 231 2.17 -2.90 0.52
CA MET A 231 2.89 -4.12 0.92
C MET A 231 2.58 -5.25 -0.08
N LYS A 232 3.62 -5.79 -0.72
CA LYS A 232 3.56 -6.91 -1.67
C LYS A 232 4.95 -7.53 -1.84
N GLY A 233 5.01 -8.76 -2.36
CA GLY A 233 6.28 -9.49 -2.48
C GLY A 233 7.38 -8.76 -3.28
N SER A 234 7.03 -8.00 -4.33
CA SER A 234 8.04 -7.27 -5.12
C SER A 234 8.59 -6.01 -4.45
N ASN A 235 7.95 -5.56 -3.36
CA ASN A 235 8.42 -4.47 -2.50
C ASN A 235 9.20 -4.98 -1.28
N LEU A 236 9.41 -6.30 -1.18
CA LEU A 236 10.19 -6.94 -0.11
C LEU A 236 11.50 -7.45 -0.71
N LEU A 237 12.52 -6.61 -0.59
CA LEU A 237 13.83 -6.84 -1.19
C LEU A 237 14.73 -7.63 -0.26
N ILE A 238 15.57 -8.50 -0.80
CA ILE A 238 16.47 -9.35 -0.01
C ILE A 238 17.89 -9.26 -0.57
N ASP A 239 18.85 -9.05 0.31
CA ASP A 239 20.27 -9.02 -0.06
C ASP A 239 20.88 -10.43 -0.11
N SER A 240 22.13 -10.53 -0.56
CA SER A 240 22.88 -11.79 -0.63
C SER A 240 23.17 -12.44 0.74
N ASN A 241 22.99 -11.72 1.85
CA ASN A 241 23.15 -12.21 3.22
C ASN A 241 21.82 -12.64 3.86
N GLY A 242 20.70 -12.50 3.14
CA GLY A 242 19.37 -12.84 3.62
C GLY A 242 18.69 -11.73 4.45
N VAL A 243 19.24 -10.51 4.44
CA VAL A 243 18.61 -9.36 5.09
C VAL A 243 17.49 -8.85 4.18
N LEU A 244 16.27 -8.85 4.73
CA LEU A 244 15.08 -8.36 4.05
C LEU A 244 14.85 -6.88 4.38
N LYS A 245 14.51 -6.08 3.38
CA LYS A 245 14.15 -4.66 3.51
C LYS A 245 12.84 -4.36 2.81
N ILE A 246 11.94 -3.65 3.51
CA ILE A 246 10.74 -3.06 2.93
C ILE A 246 11.15 -1.88 2.05
N ALA A 247 10.63 -1.84 0.82
CA ALA A 247 10.95 -0.82 -0.17
C ALA A 247 9.70 -0.28 -0.87
N ASP A 248 9.91 0.76 -1.68
CA ASP A 248 8.88 1.48 -2.46
C ASP A 248 7.80 2.18 -1.62
N PHE A 249 8.21 3.29 -0.99
CA PHE A 249 7.34 4.15 -0.19
C PHE A 249 6.59 5.19 -1.05
N GLY A 250 6.46 4.98 -2.36
CA GLY A 250 5.80 5.93 -3.28
C GLY A 250 4.32 6.17 -2.97
N LEU A 251 3.64 5.17 -2.38
CA LEU A 251 2.26 5.28 -1.90
C LEU A 251 2.16 5.46 -0.38
N ALA A 252 3.29 5.52 0.33
CA ALA A 252 3.27 5.68 1.77
C ALA A 252 2.72 7.05 2.17
N THR A 253 2.23 7.16 3.41
CA THR A 253 1.74 8.43 3.96
C THR A 253 2.02 8.49 5.45
N PHE A 254 2.10 9.70 5.98
CA PHE A 254 2.01 9.90 7.40
C PHE A 254 0.59 9.61 7.87
N TYR A 255 0.49 9.00 9.04
CA TYR A 255 -0.75 8.83 9.77
C TYR A 255 -0.52 9.24 11.22
N ASP A 256 -1.57 9.77 11.83
CA ASP A 256 -1.58 10.10 13.24
C ASP A 256 -2.86 9.47 13.83
N PRO A 257 -2.75 8.50 14.75
CA PRO A 257 -3.91 7.90 15.40
C PRO A 257 -4.85 8.92 16.04
N GLY A 258 -4.32 10.07 16.48
CA GLY A 258 -5.09 11.14 17.10
C GLY A 258 -5.84 12.02 16.10
N THR A 259 -5.48 12.00 14.82
CA THR A 259 -6.16 12.79 13.78
C THR A 259 -6.81 11.89 12.73
N GLN A 260 -8.13 11.87 12.72
CA GLN A 260 -8.90 11.08 11.75
C GLN A 260 -9.01 11.77 10.38
N GLN A 261 -7.88 12.09 9.77
CA GLN A 261 -7.84 12.70 8.44
C GLN A 261 -8.22 11.67 7.36
N PRO A 262 -9.07 12.05 6.39
CA PRO A 262 -9.41 11.17 5.29
C PRO A 262 -8.19 10.96 4.36
N LEU A 263 -7.97 9.71 3.99
CA LEU A 263 -6.92 9.24 3.10
C LEU A 263 -7.51 8.65 1.82
N THR A 264 -6.70 8.54 0.77
CA THR A 264 -7.08 7.94 -0.51
C THR A 264 -7.40 6.44 -0.36
N SER A 265 -8.57 5.98 -0.79
CA SER A 265 -8.97 4.57 -0.67
C SER A 265 -8.38 3.65 -1.76
N ARG A 266 -8.21 4.15 -3.00
CA ARG A 266 -7.64 3.40 -4.14
C ARG A 266 -6.12 3.30 -4.06
N VAL A 267 -5.63 2.63 -3.04
CA VAL A 267 -4.22 2.30 -2.82
C VAL A 267 -4.06 0.78 -2.69
N ALA A 268 -2.82 0.31 -2.55
CA ALA A 268 -2.43 -1.10 -2.57
C ALA A 268 -2.70 -1.83 -3.88
N THR A 269 -1.82 -2.78 -4.19
CA THR A 269 -2.00 -3.72 -5.30
C THR A 269 -3.17 -4.67 -5.02
N LEU A 270 -4.02 -4.91 -6.03
CA LEU A 270 -5.34 -5.54 -5.87
C LEU A 270 -5.34 -6.85 -5.04
N TRP A 271 -4.38 -7.74 -5.26
CA TRP A 271 -4.33 -9.06 -4.58
C TRP A 271 -4.08 -8.98 -3.07
N TYR A 272 -3.45 -7.90 -2.64
CA TYR A 272 -3.09 -7.64 -1.24
C TYR A 272 -3.98 -6.56 -0.62
N ARG A 273 -4.95 -6.01 -1.37
CA ARG A 273 -5.80 -4.92 -0.90
C ARG A 273 -6.82 -5.44 0.12
N PRO A 274 -6.94 -4.80 1.31
CA PRO A 274 -7.88 -5.18 2.34
C PRO A 274 -9.34 -4.86 1.97
N PRO A 275 -10.32 -5.55 2.59
CA PRO A 275 -11.75 -5.41 2.28
C PRO A 275 -12.26 -3.98 2.48
N GLU A 276 -11.86 -3.28 3.54
CA GLU A 276 -12.31 -1.91 3.81
C GLU A 276 -11.88 -0.93 2.72
N LEU A 277 -10.68 -1.09 2.14
CA LEU A 277 -10.23 -0.25 1.03
C LEU A 277 -10.99 -0.58 -0.27
N LEU A 278 -11.31 -1.86 -0.51
CA LEU A 278 -12.15 -2.27 -1.64
C LEU A 278 -13.59 -1.75 -1.52
N LEU A 279 -14.07 -1.57 -0.29
CA LEU A 279 -15.38 -0.99 0.01
C LEU A 279 -15.36 0.55 0.04
N GLY A 280 -14.19 1.17 -0.12
CA GLY A 280 -14.05 2.61 -0.27
C GLY A 280 -13.77 3.38 1.02
N ALA A 281 -13.32 2.73 2.08
CA ALA A 281 -12.99 3.40 3.34
C ALA A 281 -11.87 4.42 3.10
N THR A 282 -12.09 5.65 3.58
CA THR A 282 -11.10 6.74 3.53
C THR A 282 -10.44 6.95 4.89
N ARG A 283 -10.97 6.34 5.94
CA ARG A 283 -10.42 6.36 7.30
C ARG A 283 -9.95 4.98 7.65
N TYR A 284 -8.64 4.81 7.75
CA TYR A 284 -8.02 3.52 7.99
C TYR A 284 -6.67 3.70 8.69
N SER A 285 -6.22 2.65 9.34
CA SER A 285 -5.05 2.63 10.22
C SER A 285 -4.02 1.59 9.75
N VAL A 286 -3.11 1.19 10.65
CA VAL A 286 -2.09 0.15 10.42
C VAL A 286 -2.64 -1.18 9.92
N GLY A 287 -3.93 -1.47 10.19
CA GLY A 287 -4.60 -2.70 9.78
C GLY A 287 -4.56 -2.99 8.27
N VAL A 288 -4.42 -1.96 7.42
CA VAL A 288 -4.30 -2.14 5.96
C VAL A 288 -2.99 -2.80 5.55
N ASP A 289 -1.90 -2.44 6.22
CA ASP A 289 -0.58 -3.05 5.99
C ASP A 289 -0.53 -4.44 6.61
N MET A 290 -1.18 -4.64 7.76
CA MET A 290 -1.25 -5.95 8.44
C MET A 290 -2.02 -6.98 7.61
N TRP A 291 -3.13 -6.60 6.96
CA TRP A 291 -3.84 -7.48 6.03
C TRP A 291 -2.96 -7.90 4.85
N SER A 292 -2.33 -6.92 4.20
CA SER A 292 -1.43 -7.15 3.06
C SER A 292 -0.29 -8.11 3.46
N THR A 293 0.25 -7.91 4.66
CA THR A 293 1.29 -8.74 5.28
C THR A 293 0.80 -10.15 5.60
N GLY A 294 -0.44 -10.32 6.05
CA GLY A 294 -1.10 -11.62 6.24
C GLY A 294 -1.26 -12.39 4.92
N CYS A 295 -1.61 -11.70 3.84
CA CYS A 295 -1.67 -12.29 2.51
C CYS A 295 -0.29 -12.81 2.06
N ILE A 296 0.77 -12.02 2.27
CA ILE A 296 2.16 -12.41 1.97
C ILE A 296 2.59 -13.60 2.82
N PHE A 297 2.26 -13.62 4.10
CA PHE A 297 2.61 -14.72 5.01
C PHE A 297 1.97 -16.04 4.58
N ALA A 298 0.67 -16.03 4.31
CA ALA A 298 -0.06 -17.21 3.83
C ALA A 298 0.45 -17.66 2.44
N GLU A 299 0.82 -16.71 1.57
CA GLU A 299 1.41 -16.98 0.26
C GLU A 299 2.78 -17.66 0.37
N LEU A 300 3.65 -17.24 1.29
CA LEU A 300 4.95 -17.86 1.55
C LEU A 300 4.80 -19.32 1.99
N LEU A 301 3.84 -19.61 2.88
CA LEU A 301 3.57 -20.96 3.37
C LEU A 301 2.92 -21.85 2.31
N ALA A 302 1.95 -21.31 1.56
CA ALA A 302 1.22 -22.03 0.52
C ALA A 302 2.03 -22.19 -0.78
N GLY A 303 3.02 -21.34 -1.02
CA GLY A 303 3.81 -21.26 -2.26
C GLY A 303 3.03 -20.70 -3.47
N LYS A 304 1.86 -20.09 -3.24
CA LYS A 304 1.00 -19.49 -4.28
C LYS A 304 0.14 -18.36 -3.71
N PRO A 305 -0.26 -17.37 -4.51
CA PRO A 305 -1.12 -16.29 -4.04
C PRO A 305 -2.48 -16.83 -3.60
N ILE A 306 -2.98 -16.33 -2.46
CA ILE A 306 -4.17 -16.90 -1.80
C ILE A 306 -5.49 -16.41 -2.39
N MET A 307 -5.54 -15.16 -2.85
CA MET A 307 -6.76 -14.52 -3.35
C MET A 307 -6.50 -13.67 -4.61
N PRO A 308 -6.04 -14.24 -5.73
CA PRO A 308 -5.73 -13.47 -6.93
C PRO A 308 -7.00 -13.13 -7.73
N GLY A 309 -7.61 -11.97 -7.47
CA GLY A 309 -8.72 -11.38 -8.24
C GLY A 309 -8.25 -10.57 -9.46
N ARG A 310 -9.12 -10.40 -10.45
CA ARG A 310 -8.83 -9.62 -11.67
C ARG A 310 -9.53 -8.26 -11.68
N THR A 311 -10.56 -8.10 -10.86
CA THR A 311 -11.32 -6.86 -10.68
C THR A 311 -11.56 -6.65 -9.18
N GLU A 312 -11.89 -5.44 -8.76
CA GLU A 312 -12.24 -5.16 -7.35
C GLU A 312 -13.43 -6.02 -6.88
N VAL A 313 -14.42 -6.24 -7.75
CA VAL A 313 -15.57 -7.12 -7.50
C VAL A 313 -15.15 -8.59 -7.34
N GLU A 314 -14.28 -9.09 -8.20
CA GLU A 314 -13.78 -10.47 -8.08
C GLU A 314 -12.91 -10.63 -6.84
N GLN A 315 -12.09 -9.62 -6.53
CA GLN A 315 -11.22 -9.61 -5.36
C GLN A 315 -12.03 -9.71 -4.08
N ILE A 316 -13.03 -8.84 -3.90
CA ILE A 316 -13.86 -8.85 -2.69
C ILE A 316 -14.64 -10.16 -2.55
N HIS A 317 -15.10 -10.75 -3.66
CA HIS A 317 -15.74 -12.06 -3.65
C HIS A 317 -14.80 -13.18 -3.20
N LYS A 318 -13.53 -13.17 -3.66
CA LYS A 318 -12.51 -14.13 -3.20
C LYS A 318 -12.21 -13.97 -1.72
N ILE A 319 -12.15 -12.72 -1.25
CA ILE A 319 -11.98 -12.41 0.17
C ILE A 319 -13.12 -13.03 0.98
N PHE A 320 -14.38 -12.74 0.63
CA PHE A 320 -15.50 -13.28 1.40
C PHE A 320 -15.61 -14.79 1.31
N LYS A 321 -15.26 -15.39 0.17
CA LYS A 321 -15.25 -16.85 0.03
C LYS A 321 -14.25 -17.51 0.98
N LEU A 322 -13.10 -16.90 1.24
CA LEU A 322 -12.07 -17.43 2.15
C LEU A 322 -12.32 -17.04 3.61
N CYS A 323 -12.55 -15.75 3.86
CA CYS A 323 -12.60 -15.13 5.18
C CYS A 323 -14.00 -15.13 5.80
N GLY A 324 -15.03 -15.52 5.05
CA GLY A 324 -16.43 -15.41 5.43
C GLY A 324 -17.05 -14.09 4.97
N SER A 325 -18.37 -14.01 4.97
CA SER A 325 -19.08 -12.74 4.73
C SER A 325 -19.00 -11.83 5.96
N PRO A 326 -18.90 -10.51 5.80
CA PRO A 326 -18.96 -9.58 6.93
C PRO A 326 -20.30 -9.67 7.66
N SER A 327 -20.27 -9.47 8.98
CA SER A 327 -21.47 -9.43 9.83
C SER A 327 -22.35 -8.21 9.52
N GLU A 328 -23.61 -8.22 9.94
CA GLU A 328 -24.46 -7.02 9.84
C GLU A 328 -23.90 -5.85 10.63
N GLU A 329 -23.28 -6.11 11.79
CA GLU A 329 -22.59 -5.10 12.59
C GLU A 329 -21.42 -4.45 11.82
N TYR A 330 -20.62 -5.25 11.10
CA TYR A 330 -19.57 -4.72 10.23
C TYR A 330 -20.13 -3.73 9.22
N TRP A 331 -21.25 -4.08 8.57
CA TRP A 331 -21.89 -3.20 7.59
C TRP A 331 -22.47 -1.92 8.19
N GLN A 332 -22.95 -1.97 9.44
CA GLN A 332 -23.46 -0.80 10.15
C GLN A 332 -22.34 0.17 10.55
N ASN A 333 -21.18 -0.37 10.93
CA ASN A 333 -20.01 0.41 11.37
C ASN A 333 -19.11 0.87 10.22
N LEU A 334 -19.39 0.43 8.98
CA LEU A 334 -18.56 0.74 7.82
C LEU A 334 -18.79 2.19 7.35
N GLU A 335 -17.85 3.07 7.69
CA GLU A 335 -17.82 4.46 7.21
C GLU A 335 -17.39 4.55 5.73
N VAL A 336 -18.29 4.22 4.81
CA VAL A 336 -18.05 4.29 3.35
C VAL A 336 -19.14 5.05 2.61
N PRO A 337 -18.82 5.68 1.46
CA PRO A 337 -19.83 6.29 0.59
C PRO A 337 -20.91 5.26 0.17
N PRO A 338 -22.22 5.61 0.20
CA PRO A 338 -23.32 4.68 -0.09
C PRO A 338 -23.30 4.07 -1.50
N THR A 339 -22.59 4.68 -2.44
CA THR A 339 -22.69 4.45 -3.88
C THR A 339 -21.87 3.25 -4.41
N GLY A 340 -21.32 2.39 -3.55
CA GLY A 340 -20.41 1.31 -3.97
C GLY A 340 -20.40 0.03 -3.14
N VAL A 341 -21.34 -0.18 -2.22
CA VAL A 341 -21.31 -1.34 -1.32
C VAL A 341 -21.68 -2.62 -2.08
N ILE A 342 -20.67 -3.43 -2.41
CA ILE A 342 -20.86 -4.77 -2.98
C ILE A 342 -21.18 -5.73 -1.83
N LYS A 343 -22.47 -5.80 -1.45
CA LYS A 343 -22.93 -6.84 -0.52
C LYS A 343 -22.94 -8.21 -1.22
N PRO A 344 -22.38 -9.25 -0.61
CA PRO A 344 -22.43 -10.59 -1.17
C PRO A 344 -23.88 -11.08 -1.22
N ARG A 345 -24.28 -11.72 -2.33
CA ARG A 345 -25.62 -12.29 -2.50
C ARG A 345 -25.88 -13.53 -1.61
N CYS A 346 -24.81 -14.17 -1.16
CA CYS A 346 -24.85 -15.35 -0.31
C CYS A 346 -23.89 -15.15 0.87
N GLN A 347 -24.26 -15.63 2.06
CA GLN A 347 -23.36 -15.64 3.20
C GLN A 347 -22.32 -16.76 3.05
N TYR A 348 -21.05 -16.40 3.06
CA TYR A 348 -19.93 -17.35 3.08
C TYR A 348 -19.57 -17.69 4.51
N LYS A 349 -19.39 -18.98 4.78
CA LYS A 349 -18.68 -19.42 5.99
C LYS A 349 -17.19 -19.15 5.82
N ARG A 350 -16.57 -18.69 6.90
CA ARG A 350 -15.11 -18.58 6.98
C ARG A 350 -14.49 -19.97 6.82
N CYS A 351 -13.49 -20.09 5.95
CA CYS A 351 -12.89 -21.39 5.60
C CYS A 351 -11.35 -21.41 5.59
N ILE A 352 -10.72 -20.54 6.38
CA ILE A 352 -9.25 -20.47 6.51
C ILE A 352 -8.70 -21.79 7.05
N ALA A 353 -9.30 -22.35 8.11
CA ALA A 353 -8.88 -23.61 8.71
C ALA A 353 -8.88 -24.77 7.71
N GLU A 354 -9.91 -24.87 6.87
CA GLU A 354 -10.04 -25.94 5.88
C GLU A 354 -9.08 -25.75 4.70
N ASN A 355 -8.86 -24.51 4.24
CA ASN A 355 -7.97 -24.23 3.11
C ASN A 355 -6.48 -24.36 3.47
N PHE A 356 -6.14 -24.16 4.75
CA PHE A 356 -4.76 -24.20 5.25
C PHE A 356 -4.54 -25.31 6.29
N LYS A 357 -5.34 -26.37 6.23
CA LYS A 357 -5.30 -27.51 7.18
C LYS A 357 -3.95 -28.24 7.25
N ASP A 358 -3.14 -28.14 6.19
CA ASP A 358 -1.82 -28.78 6.11
C ASP A 358 -0.70 -27.89 6.70
N LEU A 359 -1.04 -26.67 7.16
CA LEU A 359 -0.10 -25.76 7.82
C LEU A 359 -0.03 -26.01 9.34
N PRO A 360 1.07 -25.61 10.00
CA PRO A 360 1.17 -25.68 11.45
C PRO A 360 0.03 -24.91 12.15
N PRO A 361 -0.55 -25.44 13.26
CA PRO A 361 -1.64 -24.76 13.96
C PRO A 361 -1.28 -23.33 14.42
N SER A 362 -0.01 -23.11 14.82
CA SER A 362 0.48 -21.78 15.21
C SER A 362 0.51 -20.79 14.04
N ALA A 363 0.83 -21.27 12.83
CA ALA A 363 0.75 -20.46 11.61
C ALA A 363 -0.71 -20.17 11.25
N LEU A 364 -1.59 -21.15 11.40
CA LEU A 364 -3.01 -21.02 11.08
C LEU A 364 -3.70 -19.95 11.92
N GLY A 365 -3.47 -19.94 13.24
CA GLY A 365 -4.02 -18.89 14.12
C GLY A 365 -3.53 -17.49 13.75
N LEU A 366 -2.28 -17.37 13.29
CA LEU A 366 -1.72 -16.09 12.85
C LEU A 366 -2.32 -15.62 11.51
N ILE A 367 -2.51 -16.54 10.55
CA ILE A 367 -3.21 -16.24 9.29
C ILE A 367 -4.64 -15.81 9.58
N ASP A 368 -5.33 -16.50 10.48
CA ASP A 368 -6.72 -16.21 10.83
C ASP A 368 -6.87 -14.80 11.39
N ASN A 369 -6.00 -14.41 12.34
CA ASN A 369 -6.00 -13.07 12.91
C ASN A 369 -5.67 -11.97 11.88
N LEU A 370 -4.61 -12.15 11.08
CA LEU A 370 -4.18 -11.14 10.10
C LEU A 370 -5.18 -10.95 8.95
N LEU A 371 -5.97 -11.98 8.64
CA LEU A 371 -7.04 -11.96 7.62
C LEU A 371 -8.44 -11.80 8.25
N ALA A 372 -8.53 -11.13 9.40
CA ALA A 372 -9.81 -10.69 9.95
C ALA A 372 -10.42 -9.57 9.09
N LEU A 373 -11.74 -9.56 8.92
CA LEU A 373 -12.44 -8.56 8.11
C LEU A 373 -12.43 -7.20 8.83
N GLU A 374 -12.64 -7.21 10.13
CA GLU A 374 -12.54 -6.08 11.03
C GLU A 374 -11.08 -5.62 11.12
N PRO A 375 -10.74 -4.36 10.79
CA PRO A 375 -9.33 -3.92 10.81
C PRO A 375 -8.68 -4.00 12.19
N GLU A 376 -9.44 -3.72 13.25
CA GLU A 376 -8.93 -3.64 14.63
C GLU A 376 -8.54 -5.01 15.21
N THR A 377 -9.16 -6.09 14.76
CA THR A 377 -8.83 -7.46 15.23
C THR A 377 -7.52 -7.98 14.65
N ARG A 378 -6.98 -7.36 13.61
CA ARG A 378 -5.71 -7.76 12.98
C ARG A 378 -4.50 -7.49 13.87
N GLY A 379 -4.63 -6.59 14.86
CA GLY A 379 -3.53 -6.19 15.74
C GLY A 379 -2.45 -5.37 15.04
N THR A 380 -1.29 -5.25 15.70
CA THR A 380 -0.12 -4.49 15.21
C THR A 380 1.04 -5.42 14.85
N ALA A 381 2.05 -4.88 14.17
CA ALA A 381 3.27 -5.62 13.87
C ALA A 381 4.01 -6.07 15.14
N ALA A 382 4.15 -5.18 16.14
CA ALA A 382 4.68 -5.51 17.46
C ALA A 382 3.93 -6.66 18.15
N LEU A 383 2.58 -6.64 18.13
CA LEU A 383 1.79 -7.72 18.74
C LEU A 383 1.97 -9.04 17.99
N THR A 384 1.99 -8.98 16.65
CA THR A 384 2.18 -10.15 15.77
C THR A 384 3.52 -10.84 16.04
N LEU A 385 4.60 -10.08 16.29
CA LEU A 385 5.92 -10.61 16.65
C LEU A 385 5.93 -11.45 17.95
N GLN A 386 4.92 -11.29 18.81
CA GLN A 386 4.80 -12.05 20.06
C GLN A 386 4.04 -13.37 19.89
N SER A 387 3.57 -13.69 18.68
CA SER A 387 2.84 -14.91 18.37
C SER A 387 3.63 -16.19 18.70
N ASP A 388 2.92 -17.22 19.15
CA ASP A 388 3.47 -18.56 19.37
C ASP A 388 4.11 -19.16 18.11
N PHE A 389 3.71 -18.71 16.91
CA PHE A 389 4.34 -19.13 15.66
C PHE A 389 5.87 -18.97 15.70
N PHE A 390 6.37 -17.88 16.30
CA PHE A 390 7.81 -17.63 16.41
C PHE A 390 8.50 -18.35 17.57
N ARG A 391 7.73 -18.97 18.48
CA ARG A 391 8.23 -19.66 19.67
C ARG A 391 8.13 -21.19 19.57
N THR A 392 7.30 -21.69 18.66
CA THR A 392 7.14 -23.12 18.40
C THR A 392 8.18 -23.62 17.41
N GLU A 393 8.76 -24.80 17.68
CA GLU A 393 9.67 -25.48 16.75
C GLU A 393 8.97 -25.88 15.43
N PRO A 394 9.65 -25.84 14.27
CA PRO A 394 11.05 -25.46 14.11
C PRO A 394 11.24 -23.94 14.18
N LEU A 395 12.23 -23.45 14.95
CA LEU A 395 12.49 -22.01 15.09
C LEU A 395 12.99 -21.36 13.80
N ALA A 396 12.98 -20.02 13.77
CA ALA A 396 13.50 -19.24 12.65
C ALA A 396 14.97 -19.60 12.37
N CYS A 397 15.31 -19.77 11.10
CA CYS A 397 16.72 -19.92 10.72
C CYS A 397 17.45 -18.57 10.76
N SER A 398 18.78 -18.61 10.75
CA SER A 398 19.55 -17.38 10.57
C SER A 398 19.32 -16.79 9.16
N PRO A 399 19.38 -15.45 8.98
CA PRO A 399 19.28 -14.84 7.64
C PRO A 399 20.29 -15.42 6.65
N SER A 400 21.53 -15.67 7.10
CA SER A 400 22.60 -16.25 6.27
C SER A 400 22.32 -17.69 5.79
N SER A 401 21.35 -18.36 6.40
CA SER A 401 20.90 -19.72 6.04
C SER A 401 19.80 -19.72 4.97
N LEU A 402 19.37 -18.53 4.50
CA LEU A 402 18.44 -18.44 3.38
C LEU A 402 19.08 -18.98 2.09
N PRO A 403 18.27 -19.53 1.15
CA PRO A 403 18.79 -20.13 -0.07
C PRO A 403 19.61 -19.13 -0.90
N LYS A 404 20.85 -19.51 -1.24
CA LYS A 404 21.71 -18.71 -2.13
C LYS A 404 21.26 -18.92 -3.57
N CYS A 405 20.55 -17.93 -4.11
CA CYS A 405 20.09 -17.93 -5.49
C CYS A 405 20.90 -16.91 -6.33
N PRO A 406 20.98 -17.07 -7.66
CA PRO A 406 21.39 -15.96 -8.51
C PRO A 406 20.42 -14.78 -8.35
N PRO A 407 20.86 -13.53 -8.60
CA PRO A 407 19.97 -12.36 -8.53
C PRO A 407 18.65 -12.62 -9.25
N SER A 408 17.55 -12.48 -8.52
CA SER A 408 16.23 -12.86 -9.01
C SER A 408 15.23 -11.80 -8.60
N LYS A 409 14.83 -10.99 -9.59
CA LYS A 409 13.80 -9.98 -9.45
C LYS A 409 12.56 -10.35 -10.24
N GLU A 410 11.41 -9.85 -9.81
CA GLU A 410 10.16 -9.94 -10.58
C GLU A 410 10.38 -9.46 -12.03
N TYR A 411 11.13 -8.37 -12.20
CA TYR A 411 11.43 -7.80 -13.52
C TYR A 411 12.17 -8.79 -14.43
N ASP A 412 13.22 -9.45 -13.93
CA ASP A 412 14.03 -10.40 -14.70
C ASP A 412 13.23 -11.65 -15.04
N ALA A 413 12.40 -12.11 -14.10
CA ALA A 413 11.52 -13.24 -14.30
C ALA A 413 10.45 -12.93 -15.37
N ARG A 414 9.88 -11.71 -15.36
CA ARG A 414 8.93 -11.26 -16.37
C ARG A 414 9.56 -11.18 -17.77
N LEU A 415 10.78 -10.65 -17.88
CA LEU A 415 11.51 -10.59 -19.16
C LEU A 415 11.75 -11.98 -19.75
N ARG A 416 12.23 -12.93 -18.93
CA ARG A 416 12.41 -14.34 -19.35
C ARG A 416 11.12 -14.95 -19.88
N LEU A 417 9.98 -14.65 -19.25
CA LEU A 417 8.68 -15.17 -19.69
C LEU A 417 8.20 -14.53 -21.00
N GLU A 418 8.42 -13.24 -21.18
CA GLU A 418 8.11 -12.53 -22.42
C GLU A 418 8.95 -13.04 -23.59
N GLU A 419 10.24 -13.27 -23.37
CA GLU A 419 11.17 -13.84 -24.36
C GLU A 419 10.75 -15.25 -24.77
N ALA A 420 10.53 -16.16 -23.81
CA ALA A 420 10.04 -17.51 -24.08
C ALA A 420 8.67 -17.56 -24.78
N ARG A 421 7.87 -16.49 -24.69
CA ARG A 421 6.62 -16.34 -25.46
C ARG A 421 6.88 -15.89 -26.89
N ARG A 422 7.83 -14.98 -27.10
CA ARG A 422 8.24 -14.54 -28.44
C ARG A 422 8.85 -15.71 -29.21
N GLU A 423 9.69 -16.51 -28.58
CA GLU A 423 10.28 -17.72 -29.17
C GLU A 423 9.21 -18.73 -29.60
N ARG A 424 8.29 -19.09 -28.70
CA ARG A 424 7.17 -20.00 -29.04
C ARG A 424 6.29 -19.48 -30.18
N LYS A 425 6.06 -18.17 -30.23
CA LYS A 425 5.33 -17.55 -31.35
C LYS A 425 6.15 -17.63 -32.65
N ALA A 426 7.45 -17.37 -32.60
CA ALA A 426 8.33 -17.48 -33.76
C ALA A 426 8.44 -18.92 -34.29
N GLU A 427 8.48 -19.92 -33.40
CA GLU A 427 8.46 -21.35 -33.76
C GLU A 427 7.13 -21.75 -34.42
N SER A 428 6.00 -21.22 -33.94
CA SER A 428 4.67 -21.50 -34.52
C SER A 428 4.43 -20.86 -35.90
N VAL A 429 5.29 -19.93 -36.32
CA VAL A 429 5.16 -19.16 -37.58
C VAL A 429 6.13 -19.67 -38.66
N ARG A 430 7.01 -20.65 -38.36
CA ARG A 430 7.86 -21.28 -39.39
C ARG A 430 6.99 -22.13 -40.35
N PRO A 431 6.93 -21.83 -41.66
CA PRO A 431 6.20 -22.65 -42.61
C PRO A 431 7.03 -23.86 -43.04
N GLY A 432 6.43 -25.05 -42.94
CA GLY A 432 6.81 -26.22 -43.74
C GLY A 432 7.64 -27.29 -43.03
N ILE A 433 6.98 -28.26 -42.40
CA ILE A 433 7.17 -29.69 -42.71
C ILE A 433 5.77 -30.31 -42.70
N GLU A 434 5.34 -30.84 -43.85
CA GLU A 434 4.12 -31.65 -43.99
C GLU A 434 4.15 -32.80 -42.99
N ASN A 435 3.23 -32.79 -42.02
CA ASN A 435 3.00 -33.96 -41.18
C ASN A 435 1.72 -34.66 -41.63
N THR A 436 1.96 -35.71 -42.42
CA THR A 436 1.03 -36.79 -42.75
C THR A 436 0.20 -37.18 -41.53
N ARG A 437 -1.12 -36.96 -41.59
CA ARG A 437 -2.07 -37.43 -40.58
C ARG A 437 -1.98 -38.96 -40.47
N LYS A 438 -1.36 -39.47 -39.40
CA LYS A 438 -1.62 -40.84 -38.92
C LYS A 438 -2.52 -40.78 -37.70
N ASN A 439 -3.75 -41.24 -37.89
CA ASN A 439 -4.70 -41.61 -36.86
C ASN A 439 -4.05 -42.56 -35.84
N ARG A 440 -4.06 -42.18 -34.56
CA ARG A 440 -4.19 -43.13 -33.45
C ARG A 440 -5.08 -42.53 -32.37
N SER A 441 -6.17 -43.24 -32.11
CA SER A 441 -7.05 -42.99 -30.98
C SER A 441 -6.51 -43.64 -29.70
N ALA A 442 -7.05 -43.14 -28.59
CA ALA A 442 -7.22 -43.77 -27.27
C ALA A 442 -6.08 -43.70 -26.24
N TYR A 443 -6.53 -43.33 -25.03
CA TYR A 443 -5.92 -43.33 -23.68
C TYR A 443 -5.04 -42.14 -23.27
N GLY A 444 -5.54 -41.41 -22.26
CA GLY A 444 -4.78 -40.43 -21.47
C GLY A 444 -3.71 -41.10 -20.58
N PRO A 445 -2.91 -40.31 -19.83
CA PRO A 445 -3.48 -39.56 -18.72
C PRO A 445 -3.00 -38.10 -18.57
N ILE A 446 -3.76 -37.41 -17.71
CA ILE A 446 -3.53 -36.13 -17.04
C ILE A 446 -2.04 -35.88 -16.75
N ASN A 447 -1.54 -34.69 -17.15
CA ASN A 447 -0.32 -34.14 -16.55
C ASN A 447 -0.47 -32.63 -16.30
N SER A 448 -1.26 -32.31 -15.28
CA SER A 448 -1.46 -30.98 -14.70
C SER A 448 -0.30 -30.59 -13.77
N LYS A 449 0.92 -30.40 -14.28
CA LYS A 449 2.06 -29.95 -13.44
C LYS A 449 3.00 -28.90 -14.04
N ARG A 450 2.64 -28.18 -15.11
CA ARG A 450 3.53 -27.15 -15.71
C ARG A 450 2.97 -25.74 -15.88
N MET A 451 1.80 -25.43 -15.31
CA MET A 451 1.13 -24.13 -15.57
C MET A 451 1.04 -23.17 -14.37
N ILE A 452 1.68 -23.45 -13.23
CA ILE A 452 1.43 -22.69 -12.00
C ILE A 452 2.48 -21.59 -11.73
N GLN A 453 3.74 -21.73 -12.18
CA GLN A 453 4.75 -20.67 -12.00
C GLN A 453 4.64 -19.52 -13.02
N ALA A 454 4.11 -19.77 -14.22
CA ALA A 454 4.03 -18.75 -15.28
C ALA A 454 2.91 -17.71 -15.07
N HIS A 455 1.96 -17.95 -14.16
CA HIS A 455 0.84 -17.03 -13.93
C HIS A 455 1.17 -15.90 -12.94
N TRP A 456 2.29 -16.01 -12.23
CA TRP A 456 2.77 -15.04 -11.23
C TRP A 456 3.19 -13.70 -11.84
N LEU A 457 3.82 -13.68 -13.02
CA LEU A 457 4.50 -12.49 -13.56
C LEU A 457 3.64 -11.62 -14.47
N LEU A 458 2.44 -12.08 -14.82
CA LEU A 458 1.64 -11.51 -15.91
C LEU A 458 0.52 -10.58 -15.47
N ARG A 459 0.29 -10.43 -14.16
CA ARG A 459 -0.90 -9.72 -13.66
C ARG A 459 -0.62 -8.64 -12.62
N CYS A 460 0.65 -8.32 -12.35
CA CYS A 460 1.06 -7.18 -11.51
C CYS A 460 1.01 -5.82 -12.24
N ASN A 461 0.49 -5.76 -13.47
CA ASN A 461 0.14 -4.52 -14.16
C ASN A 461 -1.37 -4.52 -14.44
N LEU A 462 -2.14 -4.04 -13.47
CA LEU A 462 -3.41 -3.34 -13.64
C LEU A 462 -3.70 -2.51 -12.39
#